data_AF-A0A7S1EFI8-F1
#
_entry.id   AF-A0A7S1EFI8-F1
#
_cell.length_a   1.000
_cell.length_b   1.000
_cell.length_c   1.000
_cell.angle_alpha   90.00
_cell.angle_beta   90.00
_cell.angle_gamma   90.00
#
_symmetry.space_group_name_H-M   'P 1'
#
loop_
_entity.id
_entity.type
_entity.pdbx_description
1 polymer ?
#
loop_
_entity_poly.entity_id
_entity_poly.type
_entity_poly.pdbx_seq_one_letter_code
_entity_poly.pdbx_strand_id
1 'polypeptide(L)'
;LADLSNVCKRWDLHIKWSHAVLSEFFSQGDLEASEGMAVSAHCVRDVRLGRTNQKNFIYTFVSPLCTLIASLNPKIKPLDERFQEQMKANYQRWAELGY
;
A
#
# COMPACT_ATOMS: atom_id res chain seq x y z
N LEU A 1 0.24 13.18 4.72
CA LEU A 1 1.15 12.02 4.66
C LEU A 1 1.01 11.06 5.84
N ALA A 2 0.81 11.53 7.08
CA ALA A 2 0.88 10.67 8.27
C ALA A 2 0.08 9.36 8.15
N ASP A 3 -1.18 9.46 7.72
CA ASP A 3 -2.12 8.34 7.56
C ASP A 3 -1.64 7.25 6.59
N LEU A 4 -1.10 7.67 5.44
CA LEU A 4 -0.65 6.76 4.38
C LEU A 4 0.87 6.50 4.42
N SER A 5 1.56 6.91 5.48
CA SER A 5 3.02 6.88 5.52
C SER A 5 3.62 5.49 5.72
N ASN A 6 2.79 4.47 5.94
CA ASN A 6 3.20 3.07 6.14
C ASN A 6 4.01 2.53 4.96
N VAL A 7 3.70 2.95 3.72
CA VAL A 7 4.46 2.56 2.52
C VAL A 7 5.86 3.18 2.44
N CYS A 8 6.08 4.29 3.15
CA CYS A 8 7.38 4.98 3.23
C CYS A 8 8.25 4.44 4.37
N LYS A 9 7.80 3.42 5.12
CA LYS A 9 8.58 2.82 6.21
C LYS A 9 9.46 1.69 5.68
N ARG A 10 10.44 1.30 6.49
CA ARG A 10 11.22 0.08 6.25
C ARG A 10 10.28 -1.13 6.10
N TRP A 11 10.70 -2.09 5.29
CA TRP A 11 9.90 -3.24 4.91
C TRP A 11 9.25 -3.98 6.08
N ASP A 12 9.99 -4.19 7.17
CA ASP A 12 9.54 -4.92 8.36
C ASP A 12 8.34 -4.27 9.05
N LEU A 13 8.21 -2.94 8.96
CA LEU A 13 7.03 -2.20 9.41
C LEU A 13 5.97 -2.15 8.31
N HIS A 14 6.36 -1.86 7.08
CA HIS A 14 5.44 -1.78 5.95
C HIS A 14 4.62 -3.07 5.81
N ILE A 15 5.27 -4.24 5.82
CA ILE A 15 4.62 -5.54 5.63
C ILE A 15 3.62 -5.86 6.75
N LYS A 16 3.90 -5.45 7.99
CA LYS A 16 2.97 -5.63 9.12
C LYS A 16 1.68 -4.83 8.91
N TRP A 17 1.81 -3.55 8.53
CA TRP A 17 0.65 -2.71 8.22
C TRP A 17 -0.11 -3.20 6.99
N SER A 18 0.60 -3.61 5.94
CA SER A 18 -0.02 -4.17 4.74
C SER A 18 -0.79 -5.45 5.03
N HIS A 19 -0.26 -6.36 5.86
CA HIS A 19 -0.99 -7.56 6.26
C HIS A 19 -2.19 -7.23 7.14
N ALA A 20 -2.09 -6.26 8.05
CA ALA A 20 -3.21 -5.84 8.88
C ALA A 20 -4.39 -5.33 8.02
N VAL A 21 -4.13 -4.40 7.09
CA VAL A 21 -5.21 -3.86 6.22
C VAL A 21 -5.75 -4.90 5.24
N LEU A 22 -4.90 -5.77 4.68
CA LEU A 22 -5.37 -6.86 3.82
C LEU A 22 -6.22 -7.86 4.59
N SER A 23 -5.85 -8.17 5.84
CA SER A 23 -6.65 -9.03 6.71
C SER A 23 -8.04 -8.44 6.96
N GLU A 24 -8.11 -7.13 7.21
CA GLU A 24 -9.38 -6.42 7.41
C GLU A 24 -10.26 -6.48 6.16
N PHE A 25 -9.71 -6.15 4.99
CA PHE A 25 -10.44 -6.21 3.71
C PHE A 25 -10.93 -7.63 3.39
N PHE A 26 -10.10 -8.63 3.62
CA PHE A 26 -10.50 -10.01 3.35
C PHE A 26 -11.57 -10.49 4.33
N SER A 27 -11.51 -10.09 5.59
CA SER A 27 -12.57 -10.38 6.56
C SER A 27 -13.90 -9.73 6.17
N GLN A 28 -13.87 -8.51 5.63
CA GLN A 28 -15.07 -7.89 5.07
C GLN A 28 -15.60 -8.68 3.87
N GLY A 29 -14.76 -9.04 2.92
CA GLY A 29 -15.19 -9.76 1.72
C GLY A 29 -15.74 -11.16 2.01
N ASP A 30 -15.18 -11.85 3.00
CA ASP A 30 -15.70 -13.14 3.46
C ASP A 30 -17.12 -12.99 4.06
N LEU A 31 -17.37 -11.92 4.83
CA LEU A 31 -18.68 -11.62 5.40
C LEU A 31 -19.69 -11.23 4.30
N GLU A 32 -19.27 -10.39 3.35
CA GLU A 32 -20.12 -10.01 2.21
C GLU A 32 -20.54 -11.24 1.42
N ALA A 33 -19.61 -12.16 1.15
CA ALA A 33 -19.90 -13.41 0.46
C ALA A 33 -20.83 -14.34 1.25
N SER A 34 -20.67 -14.44 2.58
CA SER A 34 -21.54 -15.29 3.41
C SER A 34 -22.98 -14.78 3.49
N GLU A 35 -23.18 -13.46 3.39
CA GLU A 35 -24.49 -12.81 3.37
C GLU A 35 -25.11 -12.78 1.95
N GLY A 36 -24.45 -13.37 0.95
CA GLY A 36 -24.93 -13.37 -0.44
C GLY A 36 -24.82 -12.01 -1.13
N MET A 37 -24.02 -11.08 -0.60
CA MET A 37 -23.77 -9.76 -1.18
C MET A 37 -22.65 -9.82 -2.22
N ALA A 38 -22.62 -8.83 -3.11
CA ALA A 38 -21.48 -8.63 -3.99
C ALA A 38 -20.26 -8.21 -3.16
N VAL A 39 -19.13 -8.89 -3.35
CA VAL A 39 -17.89 -8.58 -2.63
C VAL A 39 -17.32 -7.25 -3.12
N SER A 40 -17.00 -6.38 -2.16
CA SER A 40 -16.42 -5.06 -2.39
C SER A 40 -15.06 -5.13 -3.06
N ALA A 41 -14.71 -4.07 -3.79
CA ALA A 41 -13.41 -3.96 -4.43
C ALA A 41 -12.28 -4.17 -3.41
N HIS A 42 -11.24 -4.92 -3.82
CA HIS A 42 -10.08 -5.28 -3.00
C HIS A 42 -10.35 -6.19 -1.79
N CYS A 43 -11.59 -6.54 -1.51
CA CYS A 43 -11.98 -7.38 -0.37
C CYS A 43 -11.98 -8.88 -0.69
N VAL A 44 -11.78 -9.27 -1.95
CA VAL A 44 -11.61 -10.68 -2.34
C VAL A 44 -10.31 -11.23 -1.73
N ARG A 45 -10.42 -12.34 -0.99
CA ARG A 45 -9.29 -13.06 -0.39
C ARG A 45 -8.44 -13.76 -1.44
N ASP A 46 -7.63 -12.98 -2.14
CA ASP A 46 -6.60 -13.45 -3.06
C ASP A 46 -5.28 -12.75 -2.74
N VAL A 47 -4.29 -13.55 -2.34
CA VAL A 47 -2.97 -13.04 -1.96
C VAL A 47 -2.28 -12.34 -3.14
N ARG A 48 -2.44 -12.83 -4.37
CA ARG A 48 -1.85 -12.21 -5.59
C ARG A 48 -2.50 -10.86 -5.86
N LEU A 49 -3.81 -10.77 -5.70
CA LEU A 49 -4.53 -9.50 -5.80
C LEU A 49 -4.09 -8.54 -4.68
N GLY A 50 -3.96 -9.02 -3.44
CA GLY A 50 -3.45 -8.24 -2.31
C GLY A 50 -2.07 -7.62 -2.58
N ARG A 51 -1.13 -8.39 -3.14
CA ARG A 51 0.19 -7.88 -3.56
C ARG A 51 0.07 -6.81 -4.64
N THR A 52 -0.77 -7.06 -5.64
CA THR A 52 -1.02 -6.09 -6.73
C THR A 52 -1.62 -4.80 -6.17
N ASN A 53 -2.56 -4.89 -5.24
CA ASN A 53 -3.16 -3.74 -4.58
C ASN A 53 -2.12 -2.92 -3.80
N GLN A 54 -1.20 -3.56 -3.07
CA GLN A 54 -0.14 -2.83 -2.36
C GLN A 54 0.80 -2.08 -3.31
N LYS A 55 1.21 -2.72 -4.43
CA LYS A 55 2.01 -2.07 -5.47
C LYS A 55 1.30 -0.88 -6.10
N ASN A 56 0.02 -1.05 -6.45
CA ASN A 56 -0.80 0.02 -7.01
C ASN A 56 -1.02 1.14 -5.99
N PHE A 57 -1.22 0.81 -4.72
CA PHE A 57 -1.38 1.80 -3.67
C PHE A 57 -0.14 2.72 -3.55
N ILE A 58 1.06 2.13 -3.60
CA ILE A 58 2.32 2.86 -3.63
C ILE A 58 2.39 3.78 -4.86
N TYR A 59 2.26 3.22 -6.05
CA TYR A 59 2.56 3.92 -7.30
C TYR A 59 1.48 4.94 -7.70
N THR A 60 0.21 4.59 -7.53
CA THR A 60 -0.93 5.39 -7.99
C THR A 60 -1.32 6.48 -6.98
N PHE A 61 -1.20 6.22 -5.68
CA PHE A 61 -1.72 7.13 -4.66
C PHE A 61 -0.61 7.80 -3.84
N VAL A 62 0.20 7.02 -3.14
CA VAL A 62 1.09 7.61 -2.11
C VAL A 62 2.31 8.30 -2.72
N SER A 63 2.92 7.71 -3.74
CA SER A 63 4.08 8.31 -4.43
C SER A 63 3.75 9.68 -5.03
N PRO A 64 2.68 9.85 -5.84
CA PRO A 64 2.28 11.16 -6.36
C PRO A 64 1.93 12.16 -5.25
N LEU A 65 1.29 11.71 -4.17
CA LEU A 65 0.96 12.58 -3.03
C LEU A 65 2.21 13.12 -2.32
N CYS A 66 3.24 12.29 -2.12
CA CYS A 66 4.52 12.71 -1.56
C CYS A 66 5.19 13.77 -2.43
N THR A 67 5.27 13.53 -3.75
CA THR A 67 5.86 14.48 -4.71
C THR A 67 5.11 15.81 -4.74
N LEU A 68 3.78 15.78 -4.71
CA LEU A 68 2.96 16.99 -4.65
C LEU A 68 3.24 17.79 -3.37
N ILE A 69 3.33 17.14 -2.22
CA ILE A 69 3.62 17.85 -0.96
C ILE A 69 5.04 18.45 -0.96
N ALA A 70 6.00 17.75 -1.56
CA ALA A 70 7.36 18.24 -1.70
C ALA A 70 7.46 19.46 -2.64
N SER A 71 6.62 19.52 -3.68
CA SER A 71 6.60 20.67 -4.59
C SER A 71 6.07 21.94 -3.93
N LEU A 72 5.19 21.81 -2.92
CA LEU A 72 4.66 22.93 -2.15
C LEU A 72 5.68 23.54 -1.16
N ASN A 73 6.69 22.77 -0.74
CA ASN A 73 7.71 23.24 0.19
C ASN A 73 9.08 22.64 -0.15
N PRO A 74 9.99 23.41 -0.76
CA PRO A 74 11.32 22.94 -1.16
C PRO A 74 12.13 22.31 -0.01
N LYS A 75 11.88 22.69 1.24
CA LYS A 75 12.55 22.11 2.42
C LYS A 75 12.19 20.63 2.63
N ILE A 76 11.07 20.16 2.08
CA ILE A 76 10.60 18.78 2.17
C ILE A 76 11.22 17.90 1.07
N LYS A 77 11.75 18.48 -0.01
CA LYS A 77 12.30 17.72 -1.14
C LYS A 77 13.32 16.63 -0.76
N PRO A 78 14.29 16.86 0.14
CA PRO A 78 15.20 15.80 0.57
C PRO A 78 14.51 14.65 1.32
N LEU A 79 13.36 14.92 1.97
CA LEU A 79 12.56 13.87 2.60
C LEU A 79 11.75 13.07 1.56
N ASP A 80 11.21 13.75 0.55
CA ASP A 80 10.50 13.08 -0.56
C ASP A 80 11.42 12.13 -1.31
N GLU A 81 12.63 12.55 -1.68
CA GLU A 81 13.61 11.66 -2.35
C GLU A 81 13.84 10.36 -1.57
N ARG A 82 14.00 10.45 -0.24
CA ARG A 82 14.11 9.26 0.63
C ARG A 82 12.83 8.43 0.67
N PHE A 83 11.66 9.06 0.68
CA PHE A 83 10.39 8.35 0.63
C PHE A 83 10.20 7.62 -0.71
N GLN A 84 10.56 8.25 -1.82
CA GLN A 84 10.49 7.64 -3.16
C GLN A 84 11.41 6.42 -3.25
N GLU A 85 12.64 6.53 -2.76
CA GLU A 85 13.57 5.39 -2.70
C GLU A 85 13.03 4.24 -1.84
N GLN A 86 12.51 4.54 -0.65
CA GLN A 86 11.96 3.52 0.25
C GLN A 86 10.69 2.86 -0.32
N MET A 87 9.80 3.64 -0.94
CA MET A 87 8.61 3.14 -1.63
C MET A 87 8.97 2.25 -2.83
N LYS A 88 9.99 2.65 -3.61
CA LYS A 88 10.51 1.83 -4.71
C LYS A 88 11.07 0.50 -4.22
N ALA A 89 11.83 0.51 -3.12
CA ALA A 89 12.35 -0.72 -2.51
C ALA A 89 11.21 -1.63 -2.01
N ASN A 90 10.18 -1.07 -1.38
CA ASN A 90 9.01 -1.84 -0.94
C ASN A 90 8.21 -2.40 -2.13
N TYR A 91 8.02 -1.62 -3.20
CA TYR A 91 7.40 -2.07 -4.44
C TYR A 91 8.14 -3.27 -5.03
N GLN A 92 9.48 -3.21 -5.10
CA GLN A 92 10.32 -4.29 -5.61
C GLN A 92 10.18 -5.56 -4.76
N ARG A 93 10.21 -5.44 -3.43
CA ARG A 93 9.97 -6.58 -2.53
C ARG A 93 8.61 -7.23 -2.77
N TRP A 94 7.54 -6.45 -2.97
CA TRP A 94 6.25 -7.01 -3.34
C TRP A 94 6.25 -7.73 -4.69
N ALA A 95 7.08 -7.29 -5.64
CA ALA A 95 7.24 -7.94 -6.93
C ALA A 95 8.06 -9.25 -6.84
N GLU A 96 8.96 -9.35 -5.86
CA GLU A 96 9.83 -10.52 -5.63
C GLU A 96 9.15 -11.65 -4.83
N LEU A 97 8.08 -11.34 -4.07
CA LEU A 97 7.28 -12.35 -3.38
C LEU A 97 6.55 -13.25 -4.42
N GLY A 98 7.13 -14.43 -4.67
CA GLY A 98 6.77 -15.40 -5.71
C GLY A 98 5.32 -15.93 -5.73
N TYR A 99 5.04 -16.79 -6.72
CA TYR A 99 3.72 -17.33 -7.09
C TYR A 99 3.17 -18.43 -6.19
#